data_AF-A0A7S0ASK2-F1
#
_entry.id   AF-A0A7S0ASK2-F1
#
_cell.length_a   1.000
_cell.length_b   1.000
_cell.length_c   1.000
_cell.angle_alpha   90.00
_cell.angle_beta   90.00
_cell.angle_gamma   90.00
#
_symmetry.space_group_name_H-M   'P 1'
#
loop_
_entity.id
_entity.type
_entity.pdbx_description
1 polymer ?
#
loop_
_entity_poly.entity_id
_entity_poly.type
_entity_poly.pdbx_seq_one_letter_code
_entity_poly.pdbx_strand_id
1 'polypeptide(L)'
;EELMRHLCGRVRHAVVLDRMTRGSGAPRTRTREPQRHVVSSYKGVDLLGRQCGEELMRHLQAAAGLRLPAIESPNCSDALELKGRWDAEWAAPRLLEQRPEDEELAHALKEYETITLQIRTLMKRVPPEQRVSGMNSEPRYTRYEAMQRVQAVLRKRELDPSLWFSCVNLSYDYEEDWGCLSLKELQDTLEIVLGFIG
;
A
#
# COMPACT_ATOMS: atom_id res chain seq x y z
N GLU A 1 13.33 9.61 -0.75
CA GLU A 1 14.37 8.60 -0.48
C GLU A 1 14.52 8.27 1.01
N GLU A 2 14.22 9.19 1.93
CA GLU A 2 14.34 8.91 3.37
C GLU A 2 13.40 7.84 3.92
N LEU A 3 12.14 7.79 3.48
CA LEU A 3 11.13 6.91 4.09
C LEU A 3 11.53 5.43 4.11
N MET A 4 11.97 4.86 2.98
CA MET A 4 12.36 3.45 2.94
C MET A 4 13.55 3.19 3.88
N ARG A 5 14.57 4.06 3.84
CA ARG A 5 15.74 3.96 4.74
C ARG A 5 15.35 3.90 6.23
N HIS A 6 14.26 4.56 6.63
CA HIS A 6 13.81 4.55 8.03
C HIS A 6 12.93 3.35 8.40
N LEU A 7 12.20 2.76 7.43
CA LEU A 7 11.28 1.64 7.67
C LEU A 7 11.96 0.27 7.53
N CYS A 8 12.90 0.16 6.59
CA CYS A 8 13.52 -1.08 6.15
C CYS A 8 14.17 -1.88 7.29
N GLY A 9 13.76 -3.14 7.45
CA GLY A 9 14.26 -4.06 8.48
C GLY A 9 13.83 -3.74 9.91
N ARG A 10 13.03 -2.69 10.13
CA ARG A 10 12.53 -2.26 11.46
C ARG A 10 11.03 -2.40 11.59
N VAL A 11 10.32 -2.27 10.47
CA VAL A 11 8.87 -2.28 10.42
C VAL A 11 8.43 -3.41 9.49
N ARG A 12 7.58 -4.30 10.02
CA ARG A 12 6.97 -5.41 9.27
C ARG A 12 5.48 -5.20 8.98
N HIS A 13 4.87 -4.22 9.64
CA HIS A 13 3.47 -3.87 9.49
C HIS A 13 3.30 -2.36 9.34
N ALA A 14 2.47 -1.93 8.39
CA ALA A 14 2.09 -0.55 8.24
C ALA A 14 0.57 -0.40 8.14
N VAL A 15 0.06 0.69 8.71
CA VAL A 15 -1.31 1.13 8.56
C VAL A 15 -1.28 2.48 7.86
N VAL A 16 -1.95 2.56 6.71
CA VAL A 16 -2.20 3.80 5.99
C VAL A 16 -3.62 4.23 6.33
N LEU A 17 -3.79 5.50 6.67
CA LEU A 17 -5.10 6.11 6.84
C LEU A 17 -5.42 6.88 5.57
N ASP A 18 -6.46 6.45 4.88
CA ASP A 18 -6.87 7.08 3.63
C ASP A 18 -8.30 7.57 3.70
N ARG A 19 -8.56 8.63 2.95
CA ARG A 19 -9.88 9.22 2.77
C ARG A 19 -10.61 8.40 1.72
N MET A 20 -11.25 7.33 2.14
CA MET A 20 -12.21 6.65 1.27
C MET A 20 -13.50 7.45 1.30
N THR A 21 -13.56 8.40 0.37
CA THR A 21 -14.81 9.01 -0.03
C THR A 21 -15.78 7.90 -0.40
N ARG A 22 -17.07 8.16 -0.26
CA ARG A 22 -18.17 7.32 -0.79
C ARG A 22 -18.16 7.18 -2.32
N GLY A 23 -16.99 7.33 -2.95
CA GLY A 23 -16.72 7.21 -4.36
C GLY A 23 -17.14 5.86 -4.93
N SER A 24 -17.12 5.80 -6.25
CA SER A 24 -17.59 4.62 -6.99
C SER A 24 -16.89 3.36 -6.50
N GLY A 25 -17.68 2.37 -6.08
CA GLY A 25 -17.19 1.08 -5.59
C GLY A 25 -16.73 1.05 -4.13
N ALA A 26 -16.93 2.10 -3.34
CA ALA A 26 -16.66 2.06 -1.89
C ALA A 26 -17.49 0.94 -1.21
N PRO A 27 -16.87 0.07 -0.38
CA PRO A 27 -17.58 -1.00 0.29
C PRO A 27 -18.73 -0.50 1.18
N ARG A 28 -19.89 -1.12 1.02
CA ARG A 28 -21.11 -0.81 1.78
C ARG A 28 -21.71 -2.08 2.34
N THR A 29 -22.34 -1.95 3.49
CA THR A 29 -23.15 -3.01 4.11
C THR A 29 -24.38 -3.32 3.24
N ARG A 30 -25.11 -4.39 3.58
CA ARG A 30 -26.40 -4.70 2.93
C ARG A 30 -27.43 -3.57 3.06
N THR A 31 -27.33 -2.75 4.11
CA THR A 31 -28.17 -1.57 4.35
C THR A 31 -27.69 -0.32 3.60
N ARG A 32 -26.67 -0.43 2.73
CA ARG A 32 -26.02 0.65 1.97
C ARG A 32 -25.28 1.68 2.82
N GLU A 33 -25.08 1.38 4.09
CA GLU A 33 -24.22 2.16 4.98
C GLU A 33 -22.76 1.89 4.62
N PRO A 34 -21.86 2.86 4.80
CA PRO A 34 -20.44 2.62 4.64
C PRO A 34 -19.96 1.47 5.52
N GLN A 35 -19.13 0.59 4.96
CA GLN A 35 -18.60 -0.55 5.69
C GLN A 35 -17.14 -0.31 6.03
N ARG A 36 -16.80 -0.33 7.32
CA ARG A 36 -15.41 -0.37 7.76
C ARG A 36 -14.74 -1.67 7.29
N HIS A 37 -13.59 -1.55 6.65
CA HIS A 37 -12.89 -2.68 6.04
C HIS A 37 -11.39 -2.43 6.03
N VAL A 38 -10.63 -3.49 5.83
CA VAL A 38 -9.20 -3.45 5.58
C VAL A 38 -8.97 -3.62 4.09
N VAL A 39 -8.26 -2.70 3.46
CA VAL A 39 -7.84 -2.89 2.06
C VAL A 39 -6.67 -3.85 2.03
N SER A 40 -6.89 -5.05 1.49
CA SER A 40 -5.90 -6.12 1.47
C SER A 40 -5.16 -6.25 0.14
N SER A 41 -5.76 -5.74 -0.92
CA SER A 41 -5.17 -5.70 -2.26
C SER A 41 -5.67 -4.49 -3.03
N TYR A 42 -4.92 -4.12 -4.06
CA TYR A 42 -5.20 -2.98 -4.89
C TYR A 42 -4.68 -3.22 -6.31
N LYS A 43 -5.57 -3.23 -7.32
CA LYS A 43 -5.21 -3.45 -8.74
C LYS A 43 -4.34 -4.71 -8.94
N GLY A 44 -4.69 -5.79 -8.24
CA GLY A 44 -3.93 -7.05 -8.27
C GLY A 44 -2.62 -7.06 -7.45
N VAL A 45 -2.28 -5.97 -6.77
CA VAL A 45 -1.15 -5.91 -5.83
C VAL A 45 -1.63 -6.28 -4.43
N ASP A 46 -1.01 -7.28 -3.81
CA ASP A 46 -1.31 -7.74 -2.46
C ASP A 46 -0.60 -6.82 -1.49
N LEU A 47 -1.37 -6.25 -0.57
CA LEU A 47 -0.88 -5.38 0.50
C LEU A 47 -0.63 -6.19 1.77
N LEU A 48 -1.44 -7.21 2.01
CA LEU A 48 -1.20 -8.24 3.03
C LEU A 48 -0.20 -9.27 2.48
N GLY A 49 1.06 -9.18 2.93
CA GLY A 49 2.06 -10.17 2.59
C GLY A 49 1.67 -11.55 3.13
N ARG A 50 1.86 -12.60 2.33
CA ARG A 50 1.50 -13.99 2.70
C ARG A 50 2.03 -14.41 4.07
N GLN A 51 3.19 -13.91 4.46
CA GLN A 51 3.93 -14.35 5.63
C GLN A 51 3.57 -13.61 6.92
N CYS A 52 3.15 -12.33 6.83
CA CYS A 52 2.86 -11.50 8.01
C CYS A 52 1.46 -10.85 8.00
N GLY A 53 0.68 -11.04 6.93
CA GLY A 53 -0.63 -10.42 6.78
C GLY A 53 -1.66 -10.93 7.79
N GLU A 54 -1.63 -12.23 8.12
CA GLU A 54 -2.52 -12.80 9.14
C GLU A 54 -2.23 -12.24 10.54
N GLU A 55 -0.96 -11.98 10.85
CA GLU A 55 -0.59 -11.32 12.11
C GLU A 55 -1.13 -9.90 12.17
N LEU A 56 -0.92 -9.10 11.12
CA LEU A 56 -1.47 -7.75 11.02
C LEU A 56 -3.00 -7.75 11.18
N MET A 57 -3.70 -8.63 10.48
CA MET A 57 -5.17 -8.74 10.57
C MET A 57 -5.62 -9.10 12.00
N ARG A 58 -4.95 -10.06 12.66
CA ARG A 58 -5.27 -10.41 14.05
C ARG A 58 -5.16 -9.22 14.99
N HIS A 59 -4.09 -8.44 14.89
CA HIS A 59 -3.91 -7.25 15.73
C HIS A 59 -4.97 -6.19 15.45
N LEU A 60 -5.28 -5.92 14.18
CA LEU A 60 -6.30 -4.93 13.82
C LEU A 60 -7.70 -5.34 14.27
N GLN A 61 -8.06 -6.62 14.13
CA GLN A 61 -9.36 -7.13 14.56
C GLN A 61 -9.50 -7.12 16.08
N ALA A 62 -8.41 -7.42 16.81
CA ALA A 62 -8.37 -7.31 18.26
C ALA A 62 -8.56 -5.85 18.70
N ALA A 63 -7.83 -4.92 18.08
CA ALA A 63 -7.93 -3.49 18.36
C ALA A 63 -9.32 -2.91 18.03
N ALA A 64 -9.94 -3.36 16.93
CA ALA A 64 -11.28 -2.94 16.53
C ALA A 64 -12.41 -3.60 17.34
N GLY A 65 -12.12 -4.65 18.13
CA GLY A 65 -13.13 -5.43 18.83
C GLY A 65 -14.15 -6.11 17.90
N LEU A 66 -13.87 -6.21 16.61
CA LEU A 66 -14.78 -6.76 15.60
C LEU A 66 -14.03 -7.36 14.41
N ARG A 67 -14.72 -8.24 13.68
CA ARG A 67 -14.19 -8.82 12.45
C ARG A 67 -14.27 -7.80 11.31
N LEU A 68 -13.11 -7.29 10.91
CA LEU A 68 -12.98 -6.45 9.73
C LEU A 68 -12.87 -7.32 8.46
N PRO A 69 -13.68 -7.08 7.42
CA PRO A 69 -13.51 -7.74 6.13
C PRO A 69 -12.25 -7.20 5.43
N ALA A 70 -11.53 -8.10 4.78
CA ALA A 70 -10.44 -7.77 3.86
C ALA A 70 -11.00 -7.67 2.44
N ILE A 71 -10.87 -6.51 1.80
CA ILE A 71 -11.53 -6.20 0.53
C ILE A 71 -10.50 -5.59 -0.45
N GLU A 72 -10.61 -5.91 -1.73
CA GLU A 72 -9.90 -5.19 -2.78
C GLU A 72 -10.51 -3.80 -2.96
N SER A 73 -9.70 -2.75 -2.84
CA SER A 73 -10.17 -1.38 -3.08
C SER A 73 -9.95 -0.97 -4.54
N PRO A 74 -10.87 -0.22 -5.16
CA PRO A 74 -10.61 0.48 -6.42
C PRO A 74 -9.85 1.80 -6.24
N ASN A 75 -9.67 2.30 -5.00
CA ASN A 75 -9.18 3.66 -4.71
C ASN A 75 -8.09 3.74 -3.61
N CYS A 76 -6.96 3.01 -3.68
CA CYS A 76 -5.88 3.19 -2.70
C CYS A 76 -4.50 3.21 -3.34
N SER A 77 -3.95 4.41 -3.50
CA SER A 77 -2.61 4.57 -4.03
C SER A 77 -1.50 4.55 -3.00
N ASP A 78 -1.77 4.96 -1.77
CA ASP A 78 -0.68 5.25 -0.83
C ASP A 78 -0.17 3.98 -0.17
N ALA A 79 -1.06 3.06 0.18
CA ALA A 79 -0.67 1.71 0.59
C ALA A 79 0.00 0.94 -0.56
N LEU A 80 -0.49 1.11 -1.80
CA LEU A 80 0.15 0.57 -3.00
C LEU A 80 1.57 1.11 -3.17
N GLU A 81 1.76 2.42 -3.12
CA GLU A 81 3.09 3.06 -3.21
C GLU A 81 3.99 2.55 -2.10
N LEU A 82 3.50 2.46 -0.87
CA LEU A 82 4.29 2.00 0.25
C LEU A 82 4.74 0.55 0.06
N LYS A 83 3.82 -0.35 -0.30
CA LYS A 83 4.11 -1.77 -0.53
C LYS A 83 4.99 -1.98 -1.75
N GLY A 84 4.66 -1.36 -2.88
CA GLY A 84 5.41 -1.49 -4.13
C GLY A 84 6.83 -0.94 -4.00
N ARG A 85 7.02 0.14 -3.26
CA ARG A 85 8.36 0.66 -2.95
C ARG A 85 9.11 -0.22 -1.97
N TRP A 86 8.46 -0.80 -0.96
CA TRP A 86 9.12 -1.80 -0.11
C TRP A 86 9.64 -2.96 -0.95
N ASP A 87 8.79 -3.51 -1.80
CA ASP A 87 9.13 -4.66 -2.65
C ASP A 87 10.27 -4.33 -3.62
N ALA A 88 10.21 -3.20 -4.31
CA ALA A 88 11.19 -2.83 -5.33
C ALA A 88 12.45 -2.15 -4.80
N GLU A 89 12.36 -1.34 -3.73
CA GLU A 89 13.50 -0.57 -3.20
C GLU A 89 14.20 -1.26 -2.02
N TRP A 90 13.63 -2.34 -1.47
CA TRP A 90 14.22 -3.07 -0.34
C TRP A 90 14.27 -4.58 -0.52
N ALA A 91 13.12 -5.23 -0.70
CA ALA A 91 13.06 -6.69 -0.71
C ALA A 91 13.76 -7.29 -1.93
N ALA A 92 13.48 -6.77 -3.13
CA ALA A 92 14.09 -7.26 -4.38
C ALA A 92 15.62 -7.07 -4.43
N PRO A 93 16.19 -5.88 -4.13
CA PRO A 93 17.64 -5.72 -4.07
C PRO A 93 18.31 -6.70 -3.09
N ARG A 94 17.76 -6.88 -1.90
CA ARG A 94 18.33 -7.80 -0.89
C ARG A 94 18.23 -9.26 -1.29
N LEU A 95 17.15 -9.65 -1.96
CA LEU A 95 17.06 -10.99 -2.51
C LEU A 95 18.09 -11.20 -3.63
N LEU A 96 18.32 -10.22 -4.50
CA LEU A 96 19.32 -10.29 -5.56
C LEU A 96 20.77 -10.29 -5.04
N GLU A 97 21.06 -9.60 -3.93
CA GLU A 97 22.35 -9.73 -3.24
C GLU A 97 22.62 -11.17 -2.78
N GLN A 98 21.56 -11.88 -2.37
CA GLN A 98 21.63 -13.28 -1.93
C GLN A 98 21.56 -14.29 -3.10
N ARG A 99 20.90 -13.90 -4.20
CA ARG A 99 20.60 -14.73 -5.37
C ARG A 99 20.84 -13.94 -6.66
N PRO A 100 22.10 -13.62 -6.99
CA PRO A 100 22.43 -12.80 -8.16
C PRO A 100 22.04 -13.47 -9.50
N GLU A 101 21.79 -14.77 -9.49
CA GLU A 101 21.34 -15.57 -10.64
C GLU A 101 19.85 -15.41 -10.99
N ASP A 102 19.04 -14.71 -10.18
CA ASP A 102 17.61 -14.49 -10.46
C ASP A 102 17.40 -13.43 -11.56
N GLU A 103 17.60 -13.83 -12.82
CA GLU A 103 17.49 -12.95 -13.99
C GLU A 103 16.09 -12.34 -14.15
N GLU A 104 15.03 -13.09 -13.80
CA GLU A 104 13.64 -12.62 -13.85
C GLU A 104 13.43 -11.43 -12.91
N LEU A 105 13.94 -11.55 -11.68
CA LEU A 105 13.85 -10.47 -10.69
C LEU A 105 14.74 -9.28 -11.05
N ALA A 106 15.96 -9.54 -11.52
CA ALA A 106 16.88 -8.49 -11.96
C ALA A 106 16.29 -7.67 -13.12
N HIS A 107 15.64 -8.34 -14.08
CA HIS A 107 14.97 -7.68 -15.19
C HIS A 107 13.79 -6.82 -14.71
N ALA A 108 12.89 -7.38 -13.90
CA ALA A 108 11.74 -6.64 -13.36
C ALA A 108 12.16 -5.42 -12.53
N LEU A 109 13.20 -5.57 -11.70
CA LEU A 109 13.75 -4.47 -10.92
C LEU A 109 14.34 -3.39 -11.83
N LYS A 110 15.06 -3.78 -12.89
CA LYS A 110 15.65 -2.83 -13.84
C LYS A 110 14.61 -1.99 -14.57
N GLU A 111 13.48 -2.59 -14.96
CA GLU A 111 12.36 -1.87 -15.53
C GLU A 111 11.81 -0.82 -14.55
N TYR A 112 11.57 -1.22 -13.29
CA TYR A 112 11.11 -0.32 -12.24
C TYR A 112 12.05 0.86 -12.02
N GLU A 113 13.36 0.61 -11.93
CA GLU A 113 14.38 1.65 -11.77
C GLU A 113 14.40 2.63 -12.94
N THR A 114 14.32 2.10 -14.16
CA THR A 114 14.34 2.90 -15.39
C THR A 114 13.15 3.84 -15.45
N ILE A 115 11.94 3.31 -15.24
CA ILE A 115 10.71 4.10 -15.19
C ILE A 115 10.78 5.12 -14.07
N THR A 116 11.18 4.71 -12.86
CA THR A 116 11.27 5.61 -11.70
C THR A 116 12.26 6.76 -11.95
N LEU A 117 13.40 6.49 -12.60
CA LEU A 117 14.39 7.51 -12.96
C LEU A 117 13.84 8.51 -14.00
N GLN A 118 13.13 8.03 -15.01
CA GLN A 118 12.46 8.88 -16.00
C GLN A 118 11.46 9.82 -15.33
N ILE A 119 10.61 9.28 -14.45
CA ILE A 119 9.61 10.06 -13.71
C ILE A 119 10.28 11.11 -12.84
N ARG A 120 11.30 10.73 -12.06
CA ARG A 120 12.06 11.68 -11.22
C ARG A 120 12.69 12.79 -12.07
N THR A 121 13.18 12.46 -13.26
CA THR A 121 13.77 13.43 -14.18
C THR A 121 12.73 14.41 -14.71
N LEU A 122 11.54 13.92 -15.08
CA LEU A 122 10.42 14.76 -15.50
C LEU A 122 9.96 15.67 -14.35
N MET A 123 9.80 15.12 -13.14
CA MET A 123 9.33 15.86 -11.97
C MET A 123 10.27 17.02 -11.56
N LYS A 124 11.57 16.93 -11.86
CA LYS A 124 12.51 18.06 -11.65
C LYS A 124 12.16 19.30 -12.49
N ARG A 125 11.42 19.12 -13.59
CA ARG A 125 11.03 20.20 -14.51
C ARG A 125 9.60 20.71 -14.26
N VAL A 126 8.85 20.02 -13.40
CA VAL A 126 7.46 20.37 -13.07
C VAL A 126 7.43 21.05 -11.69
N PRO A 127 6.82 22.23 -11.55
CA PRO A 127 6.62 22.88 -10.25
C PRO A 127 5.84 21.97 -9.29
N PRO A 128 6.18 21.93 -7.98
CA PRO A 128 5.54 21.03 -7.01
C PRO A 128 4.01 21.05 -7.04
N GLU A 129 3.41 22.22 -7.17
CA GLU A 129 1.96 22.45 -7.23
C GLU A 129 1.29 21.84 -8.47
N GLN A 130 2.06 21.53 -9.52
CA GLN A 130 1.61 20.88 -10.74
C GLN A 130 1.93 19.38 -10.78
N ARG A 131 2.57 18.82 -9.73
CA ARG A 131 2.89 17.38 -9.64
C ARG A 131 1.68 16.55 -9.20
N VAL A 132 0.54 16.83 -9.80
CA VAL A 132 -0.70 16.08 -9.59
C VAL A 132 -0.98 15.30 -10.86
N SER A 133 -1.04 13.97 -10.74
CA SER A 133 -1.40 13.08 -11.85
C SER A 133 -2.49 12.12 -11.41
N GLY A 134 -3.45 11.91 -12.31
CA GLY A 134 -4.50 10.92 -12.15
C GLY A 134 -3.90 9.53 -11.97
N MET A 135 -4.61 8.68 -11.23
CA MET A 135 -4.15 7.33 -10.90
C MET A 135 -3.93 6.43 -12.12
N ASN A 136 -4.78 6.58 -13.15
CA ASN A 136 -4.70 5.84 -14.41
C ASN A 136 -3.98 6.64 -15.50
N SER A 137 -3.15 7.61 -15.11
CA SER A 137 -2.45 8.50 -16.04
C SER A 137 -0.95 8.35 -15.86
N GLU A 138 -0.21 8.61 -16.94
CA GLU A 138 1.22 8.82 -16.84
C GLU A 138 1.52 10.04 -15.95
N PRO A 139 2.62 10.03 -15.18
CA PRO A 139 3.61 8.96 -15.06
C PRO A 139 3.27 7.84 -14.06
N ARG A 140 2.14 7.94 -13.37
CA ARG A 140 1.83 7.15 -12.18
C ARG A 140 1.51 5.69 -12.52
N TYR A 141 0.68 5.49 -13.53
CA TYR A 141 0.22 4.17 -13.96
C TYR A 141 1.37 3.24 -14.37
N THR A 142 2.29 3.71 -15.19
CA THR A 142 3.43 2.90 -15.69
C THR A 142 4.37 2.47 -14.56
N ARG A 143 4.55 3.31 -13.53
CA ARG A 143 5.31 2.93 -12.34
C ARG A 143 4.62 1.84 -11.53
N TYR A 144 3.29 1.88 -11.44
CA TYR A 144 2.50 0.85 -10.75
C TYR A 144 2.54 -0.49 -11.46
N GLU A 145 2.47 -0.51 -12.79
CA GLU A 145 2.67 -1.75 -13.55
C GLU A 145 4.06 -2.34 -13.28
N ALA A 146 5.11 -1.50 -13.24
CA ALA A 146 6.46 -1.97 -12.94
C ALA A 146 6.59 -2.52 -11.51
N MET A 147 6.00 -1.85 -10.51
CA MET A 147 5.93 -2.37 -9.13
C MET A 147 5.20 -3.71 -9.06
N GLN A 148 4.09 -3.85 -9.79
CA GLN A 148 3.32 -5.09 -9.84
C GLN A 148 4.15 -6.24 -10.43
N ARG A 149 4.96 -5.99 -11.47
CA ARG A 149 5.87 -6.99 -12.04
C ARG A 149 6.90 -7.46 -11.02
N VAL A 150 7.57 -6.53 -10.32
CA VAL A 150 8.52 -6.88 -9.24
C VAL A 150 7.84 -7.74 -8.18
N GLN A 151 6.66 -7.33 -7.72
CA GLN A 151 5.93 -8.07 -6.71
C GLN A 151 5.52 -9.47 -7.21
N ALA A 152 5.05 -9.59 -8.46
CA ALA A 152 4.66 -10.86 -9.04
C ALA A 152 5.81 -11.87 -9.08
N VAL A 153 7.04 -11.41 -9.33
CA VAL A 153 8.24 -12.24 -9.25
C VAL A 153 8.56 -12.59 -7.79
N LEU A 154 8.58 -11.61 -6.90
CA LEU A 154 8.88 -11.83 -5.47
C LEU A 154 7.94 -12.82 -4.79
N ARG A 155 6.64 -12.82 -5.12
CA ARG A 155 5.67 -13.76 -4.54
C ARG A 155 5.98 -15.23 -4.84
N LYS A 156 6.75 -15.50 -5.90
CA LYS A 156 7.20 -16.85 -6.27
C LYS A 156 8.44 -17.30 -5.51
N ARG A 157 9.01 -16.43 -4.66
CA ARG A 157 10.27 -16.66 -3.94
C ARG A 157 10.03 -16.72 -2.44
N GLU A 158 10.84 -17.50 -1.76
CA GLU A 158 10.90 -17.44 -0.30
C GLU A 158 11.75 -16.25 0.11
N LEU A 159 11.19 -15.41 0.98
CA LEU A 159 11.84 -14.22 1.51
C LEU A 159 12.24 -14.46 2.95
N ASP A 160 13.43 -13.98 3.31
CA ASP A 160 13.87 -13.89 4.69
C ASP A 160 12.83 -13.10 5.54
N PRO A 161 12.56 -13.51 6.79
CA PRO A 161 11.62 -12.81 7.67
C PRO A 161 11.87 -11.32 7.85
N SER A 162 13.13 -10.87 7.78
CA SER A 162 13.49 -9.45 7.85
C SER A 162 13.01 -8.62 6.64
N LEU A 163 12.60 -9.29 5.56
CA LEU A 163 12.03 -8.68 4.35
C LEU A 163 10.50 -8.74 4.32
N TRP A 164 9.87 -9.40 5.29
CA TRP A 164 8.42 -9.49 5.36
C TRP A 164 7.81 -8.13 5.69
N PHE A 165 6.81 -7.76 4.91
CA PHE A 165 6.09 -6.52 5.12
C PHE A 165 4.65 -6.65 4.66
N SER A 166 3.73 -6.26 5.53
CA SER A 166 2.33 -6.07 5.21
C SER A 166 1.94 -4.63 5.45
N CYS A 167 1.18 -4.07 4.53
CA CYS A 167 0.59 -2.76 4.66
C CYS A 167 -0.92 -2.93 4.49
N VAL A 168 -1.70 -2.16 5.22
CA VAL A 168 -3.13 -2.07 4.96
C VAL A 168 -3.56 -0.63 4.96
N ASN A 169 -4.70 -0.37 4.31
CA ASN A 169 -5.41 0.88 4.47
C ASN A 169 -6.60 0.65 5.42
N LEU A 170 -6.70 1.49 6.45
CA LEU A 170 -7.90 1.66 7.25
C LEU A 170 -8.67 2.88 6.74
N SER A 171 -9.82 2.59 6.14
CA SER A 171 -10.71 3.60 5.57
C SER A 171 -11.55 4.29 6.64
N TYR A 172 -11.80 5.59 6.43
CA TYR A 172 -12.81 6.36 7.16
C TYR A 172 -13.67 7.17 6.20
N ASP A 173 -14.90 7.49 6.62
CA ASP A 173 -15.88 8.18 5.78
C ASP A 173 -15.61 9.69 5.68
N TYR A 174 -15.17 10.14 4.52
CA TYR A 174 -15.10 11.56 4.17
C TYR A 174 -16.12 11.89 3.07
N GLU A 175 -17.00 12.87 3.29
CA GLU A 175 -17.98 13.30 2.28
C GLU A 175 -17.47 14.57 1.60
N GLU A 176 -17.07 14.44 0.34
CA GLU A 176 -16.48 15.54 -0.42
C GLU A 176 -17.51 16.65 -0.67
N ASP A 177 -18.75 16.27 -0.97
CA ASP A 177 -19.87 17.20 -1.22
C ASP A 177 -20.18 18.08 -0.01
N TRP A 178 -19.94 17.58 1.20
CA TRP A 178 -20.28 18.28 2.45
C TRP A 178 -19.06 18.95 3.06
N GLY A 179 -17.86 18.70 2.53
CA GLY A 179 -16.59 19.25 3.02
C GLY A 179 -16.29 18.87 4.47
N CYS A 180 -16.92 17.80 4.99
CA CYS A 180 -16.82 17.43 6.40
C CYS A 180 -16.56 15.93 6.60
N LEU A 181 -15.79 15.63 7.64
CA LEU A 181 -15.49 14.30 8.15
C LEU A 181 -16.42 13.98 9.33
N SER A 182 -16.90 12.74 9.43
CA SER A 182 -17.52 12.27 10.67
C SER A 182 -16.49 12.23 11.80
N LEU A 183 -16.66 13.08 12.81
CA LEU A 183 -15.79 13.12 13.99
C LEU A 183 -15.79 11.77 14.73
N LYS A 184 -16.93 11.08 14.74
CA LYS A 184 -17.04 9.75 15.31
C LYS A 184 -16.19 8.73 14.54
N GLU A 185 -16.27 8.71 13.22
CA GLU A 185 -15.47 7.78 12.40
C GLU A 185 -13.97 8.04 12.53
N LEU A 186 -13.58 9.31 12.67
CA LEU A 186 -12.19 9.68 12.97
C LEU A 186 -11.76 9.14 14.34
N GLN A 187 -12.60 9.31 15.37
CA GLN A 187 -12.33 8.79 16.70
C GLN A 187 -12.20 7.27 16.72
N ASP A 188 -13.18 6.55 16.14
CA ASP A 188 -13.18 5.09 16.07
C ASP A 188 -11.94 4.56 15.31
N THR A 189 -11.51 5.27 14.26
CA THR A 189 -10.28 4.93 13.51
C THR A 189 -9.03 5.17 14.33
N LEU A 190 -8.97 6.28 15.08
CA LEU A 190 -7.86 6.58 15.99
C LEU A 190 -7.76 5.53 17.10
N GLU A 191 -8.87 5.11 17.70
CA GLU A 191 -8.90 4.09 18.73
C GLU A 191 -8.35 2.75 18.22
N ILE A 192 -8.71 2.34 17.00
CA ILE A 192 -8.13 1.14 16.36
C ILE A 192 -6.62 1.29 16.17
N VAL A 193 -6.15 2.43 15.67
CA VAL A 193 -4.72 2.67 15.45
C VAL A 193 -3.95 2.65 16.77
N LEU A 194 -4.48 3.30 17.81
CA LEU A 194 -3.87 3.31 19.13
C LEU A 194 -3.84 1.91 19.75
N GLY A 195 -4.92 1.14 19.62
CA GLY A 195 -4.97 -0.26 20.05
C GLY A 195 -4.09 -1.21 19.26
N PHE A 196 -3.70 -0.84 18.03
CA PHE A 196 -2.74 -1.60 17.21
C PHE A 196 -1.28 -1.31 17.59
N ILE A 197 -0.98 -0.07 17.97
CA ILE A 197 0.38 0.37 18.33
C ILE A 197 0.73 -0.01 19.78
N GLY A 198 -0.26 -0.01 20.68
CA GLY A 198 -0.10 -0.34 22.11
C GLY A 198 0.07 -1.83 22.39
#